data_AF-A0A3C1AB78-F1
#
_entry.id   AF-A0A3C1AB78-F1
#
_cell.length_a   1.000
_cell.length_b   1.000
_cell.length_c   1.000
_cell.angle_alpha   90.00
_cell.angle_beta   90.00
_cell.angle_gamma   90.00
#
_symmetry.space_group_name_H-M   'P 1'
#
loop_
_entity.id
_entity.type
_entity.pdbx_description
1 polymer ?
#
loop_
_entity_poly.entity_id
_entity_poly.type
_entity_poly.pdbx_seq_one_letter_code
_entity_poly.pdbx_strand_id
1 'polypeptide(L)'
;MAKTELSKSTFIRAVQCLKSVYLNKNRPFLRDHLEARQLNKFERGHEIGYLAWKLFPNGIDCSPKYPGAYAKAAAKTAELILGGAKILYEAVFEYDGIRVLPDIIVLENGEINMYEVKGSLNVSPTYILDAALQYYVLNGAGFTPSHTFILHVNKNYVYPGGEIRPEDFFVFDDITSEVIQQQEFFKFKIPEAKAAVNAHKSPEVAIGPHCYLPYPCDFRGLCWKSVPEDSPLYLNSIDLQSRFRLASEGFTSISQIPLEGNDNKLMKMEIEARISGKPKYQSSELQKIFYSTKQQVYLKILFIENAIPRLAGTRPFEPLPIAWMALKEDGKFIKGKFSNPYGTFFEIAQQLQYFLDKQDLLIF
;
A
#
# COMPACT_ATOMS: atom_id res chain seq x y z
N MET A 1 -16.38 -22.06 -10.24
CA MET A 1 -15.66 -22.00 -8.94
C MET A 1 -16.69 -21.85 -7.85
N ALA A 2 -16.60 -22.64 -6.78
CA ALA A 2 -17.52 -22.53 -5.67
C ALA A 2 -17.45 -21.10 -5.09
N LYS A 3 -18.62 -20.52 -4.80
CA LYS A 3 -18.77 -19.16 -4.24
C LYS A 3 -18.01 -18.96 -2.91
N THR A 4 -17.58 -20.05 -2.30
CA THR A 4 -17.03 -20.19 -0.95
C THR A 4 -15.51 -20.04 -0.86
N GLU A 5 -14.77 -20.10 -1.97
CA GLU A 5 -13.31 -20.11 -1.93
C GLU A 5 -12.73 -18.69 -1.84
N LEU A 6 -11.79 -18.49 -0.90
CA LEU A 6 -11.12 -17.21 -0.67
C LEU A 6 -9.63 -17.31 -1.03
N SER A 7 -9.13 -16.36 -1.82
CA SER A 7 -7.68 -16.17 -1.99
C SER A 7 -7.07 -15.48 -0.76
N LYS A 8 -5.74 -15.47 -0.63
CA LYS A 8 -4.98 -14.62 0.31
C LYS A 8 -5.56 -13.20 0.40
N SER A 9 -5.60 -12.49 -0.74
CA SER A 9 -6.11 -11.10 -0.82
C SER A 9 -7.58 -10.95 -0.43
N THR A 10 -8.41 -11.97 -0.69
CA THR A 10 -9.82 -11.95 -0.31
C THR A 10 -9.99 -12.19 1.20
N PHE A 11 -9.22 -13.11 1.77
CA PHE A 11 -9.26 -13.39 3.20
C PHE A 11 -8.75 -12.20 4.01
N ILE A 12 -7.63 -11.58 3.62
CA ILE A 12 -7.10 -10.39 4.29
C ILE A 12 -8.11 -9.22 4.24
N ARG A 13 -8.87 -9.10 3.14
CA ARG A 13 -10.01 -8.18 3.07
C ARG A 13 -11.09 -8.54 4.10
N ALA A 14 -11.39 -9.81 4.33
CA ALA A 14 -12.34 -10.27 5.35
C ALA A 14 -11.86 -9.96 6.77
N VAL A 15 -10.56 -10.09 7.04
CA VAL A 15 -9.94 -9.68 8.31
C VAL A 15 -10.20 -8.21 8.59
N GLN A 16 -10.02 -7.36 7.57
CA GLN A 16 -10.22 -5.93 7.68
C GLN A 16 -11.70 -5.53 7.79
N CYS A 17 -12.58 -6.13 6.96
CA CYS A 17 -14.00 -5.82 6.96
C CYS A 17 -14.83 -6.92 6.28
N LEU A 18 -15.71 -7.58 7.04
CA LEU A 18 -16.61 -8.62 6.53
C LEU A 18 -17.61 -8.09 5.47
N LYS A 19 -18.04 -6.83 5.61
CA LYS A 19 -18.88 -6.17 4.60
C LYS A 19 -18.14 -6.02 3.27
N SER A 20 -16.86 -5.60 3.33
CA SER A 20 -16.03 -5.44 2.13
C SER A 20 -15.81 -6.77 1.40
N VAL A 21 -15.48 -7.86 2.11
CA VAL A 21 -15.30 -9.17 1.44
C VAL A 21 -16.58 -9.69 0.80
N TYR A 22 -17.72 -9.52 1.47
CA TYR A 22 -19.03 -9.87 0.91
C TYR A 22 -19.29 -9.11 -0.39
N LEU A 23 -19.12 -7.78 -0.38
CA LEU A 23 -19.35 -6.93 -1.56
C LEU A 23 -18.37 -7.28 -2.68
N ASN A 24 -17.10 -7.54 -2.37
CA ASN A 24 -16.10 -7.97 -3.35
C ASN A 24 -16.50 -9.24 -4.10
N LYS A 25 -17.11 -10.22 -3.42
CA LYS A 25 -17.53 -11.50 -4.00
C LYS A 25 -18.92 -11.46 -4.64
N ASN A 26 -19.87 -10.73 -4.05
CA ASN A 26 -21.28 -10.77 -4.46
C ASN A 26 -21.72 -9.56 -5.27
N ARG A 27 -21.07 -8.40 -5.09
CA ARG A 27 -21.44 -7.11 -5.70
C ARG A 27 -20.20 -6.33 -6.19
N PRO A 28 -19.32 -6.95 -7.00
CA PRO A 28 -18.05 -6.34 -7.40
C PRO A 28 -18.21 -5.04 -8.22
N PHE A 29 -19.36 -4.85 -8.88
CA PHE A 29 -19.70 -3.64 -9.64
C PHE A 29 -19.94 -2.40 -8.76
N LEU A 30 -20.03 -2.55 -7.43
CA LEU A 30 -20.11 -1.44 -6.48
C LEU A 30 -18.74 -0.91 -6.04
N ARG A 31 -17.64 -1.49 -6.56
CA ARG A 31 -16.29 -1.04 -6.24
C ARG A 31 -16.01 0.32 -6.86
N ASP A 32 -15.33 1.15 -6.10
CA ASP A 32 -14.75 2.40 -6.55
C ASP A 32 -13.68 2.10 -7.63
N HIS A 33 -13.49 3.02 -8.57
CA HIS A 33 -12.47 2.88 -9.62
C HIS A 33 -11.06 2.88 -9.01
N LEU A 34 -10.22 1.96 -9.47
CA LEU A 34 -8.80 1.94 -9.10
C LEU A 34 -8.08 3.12 -9.75
N GLU A 35 -7.33 3.88 -8.95
CA GLU A 35 -6.49 4.96 -9.47
C GLU A 35 -5.22 4.41 -10.13
N ALA A 36 -4.66 5.13 -11.10
CA ALA A 36 -3.40 4.77 -11.76
C ALA A 36 -2.25 4.47 -10.78
N ARG A 37 -2.21 5.21 -9.66
CA ARG A 37 -1.22 4.99 -8.60
C ARG A 37 -1.32 3.59 -7.98
N GLN A 38 -2.53 3.02 -7.87
CA GLN A 38 -2.74 1.67 -7.33
C GLN A 38 -2.30 0.61 -8.35
N LEU A 39 -2.59 0.80 -9.64
CA LEU A 39 -2.13 -0.09 -10.71
C LEU A 39 -0.60 -0.22 -10.74
N ASN A 40 0.12 0.91 -10.65
CA ASN A 40 1.58 0.93 -10.61
C ASN A 40 2.19 0.19 -9.39
N LYS A 41 1.41 -0.04 -8.31
CA LYS A 41 1.89 -0.85 -7.18
C LYS A 41 1.94 -2.34 -7.53
N PHE A 42 1.00 -2.83 -8.34
CA PHE A 42 0.95 -4.24 -8.73
C PHE A 42 2.09 -4.59 -9.68
N GLU A 43 2.31 -3.77 -10.72
CA GLU A 43 3.41 -3.97 -11.67
C GLU A 43 4.77 -3.98 -10.96
N ARG A 44 4.98 -3.03 -10.04
CA ARG A 44 6.19 -3.00 -9.21
C ARG A 44 6.33 -4.24 -8.32
N GLY A 45 5.22 -4.78 -7.82
CA GLY A 45 5.23 -6.03 -7.05
C GLY A 45 5.73 -7.20 -7.88
N HIS A 46 5.24 -7.36 -9.11
CA HIS A 46 5.69 -8.42 -10.02
C HIS A 46 7.18 -8.30 -10.35
N GLU A 47 7.65 -7.09 -10.63
CA GLU A 47 9.07 -6.88 -10.93
C GLU A 47 9.99 -7.29 -9.76
N ILE A 48 9.60 -6.95 -8.53
CA ILE A 48 10.34 -7.35 -7.33
C ILE A 48 10.27 -8.87 -7.12
N GLY A 49 9.11 -9.49 -7.37
CA GLY A 49 8.97 -10.95 -7.33
C GLY A 49 9.92 -11.65 -8.29
N TYR A 50 9.98 -11.21 -9.56
CA TYR A 50 10.91 -11.77 -10.54
C TYR A 50 12.37 -11.54 -10.19
N LEU A 51 12.70 -10.40 -9.57
CA LEU A 51 14.05 -10.17 -9.06
C LEU A 51 14.39 -11.13 -7.91
N ALA A 52 13.43 -11.45 -7.04
CA ALA A 52 13.62 -12.40 -5.95
C ALA A 52 13.81 -13.84 -6.45
N TRP A 53 13.16 -14.24 -7.56
CA TRP A 53 13.37 -15.56 -8.16
C TRP A 53 14.83 -15.83 -8.55
N LYS A 54 15.60 -14.77 -8.87
CA LYS A 54 17.03 -14.89 -9.17
C LYS A 54 17.87 -15.37 -7.97
N LEU A 55 17.40 -15.19 -6.72
CA LEU A 55 18.04 -15.77 -5.53
C LEU A 55 17.92 -17.30 -5.49
N PHE A 56 16.91 -17.85 -6.18
CA PHE A 56 16.56 -19.26 -6.15
C PHE A 56 16.45 -19.80 -7.57
N PRO A 57 17.53 -19.82 -8.36
CA PRO A 57 17.47 -20.11 -9.79
C PRO A 57 16.95 -21.52 -10.09
N ASN A 58 16.41 -21.71 -11.29
CA ASN A 58 15.86 -22.99 -11.79
C ASN A 58 14.56 -23.46 -11.09
N GLY A 59 13.83 -22.54 -10.44
CA GLY A 59 12.49 -22.85 -9.95
C GLY A 59 11.47 -23.02 -11.07
N ILE A 60 10.43 -23.80 -10.78
CA ILE A 60 9.33 -24.04 -11.71
C ILE A 60 8.20 -23.05 -11.40
N ASP A 61 7.83 -22.24 -12.38
CA ASP A 61 6.68 -21.33 -12.29
C ASP A 61 5.35 -22.12 -12.32
N CYS A 62 4.65 -22.10 -11.19
CA CYS A 62 3.37 -22.78 -11.00
C CYS A 62 2.16 -21.82 -11.14
N SER A 63 2.40 -20.56 -11.52
CA SER A 63 1.38 -19.53 -11.56
C SER A 63 0.23 -19.89 -12.52
N PRO A 64 -1.04 -19.63 -12.14
CA PRO A 64 -2.18 -19.92 -12.97
C PRO A 64 -2.30 -18.90 -14.11
N LYS A 65 -2.20 -19.38 -15.35
CA LYS A 65 -2.22 -18.51 -16.55
C LYS A 65 -3.54 -17.79 -16.82
N TYR A 66 -4.65 -18.22 -16.22
CA TYR A 66 -5.96 -17.59 -16.39
C TYR A 66 -6.91 -17.89 -15.21
N PRO A 67 -7.96 -17.07 -15.00
CA PRO A 67 -8.88 -17.14 -13.85
C PRO A 67 -9.74 -18.43 -13.68
N GLY A 68 -9.44 -19.51 -14.41
CA GLY A 68 -10.06 -20.83 -14.28
C GLY A 68 -9.07 -21.95 -14.01
N ALA A 69 -7.76 -21.68 -14.08
CA ALA A 69 -6.71 -22.69 -14.09
C ALA A 69 -6.28 -23.18 -12.70
N TYR A 70 -6.82 -22.62 -11.62
CA TYR A 70 -6.30 -22.85 -10.28
C TYR A 70 -6.34 -24.31 -9.82
N ALA A 71 -7.46 -25.02 -10.02
CA ALA A 71 -7.54 -26.44 -9.64
C ALA A 71 -6.49 -27.29 -10.38
N LYS A 72 -6.24 -26.98 -11.66
CA LYS A 72 -5.19 -27.61 -12.46
C LYS A 72 -3.79 -27.24 -11.95
N ALA A 73 -3.57 -25.99 -11.55
CA ALA A 73 -2.30 -25.53 -11.01
C ALA A 73 -2.00 -26.13 -9.63
N ALA A 74 -3.01 -26.32 -8.78
CA ALA A 74 -2.89 -27.02 -7.50
C ALA A 74 -2.53 -28.50 -7.70
N ALA A 75 -3.23 -29.20 -8.60
CA ALA A 75 -2.88 -30.58 -8.97
C ALA A 75 -1.45 -30.66 -9.52
N LYS A 76 -1.06 -29.71 -10.39
CA LYS A 76 0.29 -29.66 -10.95
C LYS A 76 1.35 -29.41 -9.87
N THR A 77 1.07 -28.55 -8.90
CA THR A 77 1.94 -28.29 -7.76
C THR A 77 2.20 -29.59 -6.99
N ALA A 78 1.15 -30.34 -6.65
CA ALA A 78 1.28 -31.63 -5.97
C ALA A 78 2.10 -32.65 -6.77
N GLU A 79 1.86 -32.77 -8.08
CA GLU A 79 2.66 -33.63 -8.98
C GLU A 79 4.15 -33.26 -8.97
N LEU A 80 4.47 -31.96 -9.04
CA LEU A 80 5.85 -31.49 -9.05
C LEU A 80 6.57 -31.80 -7.75
N ILE A 81 5.89 -31.60 -6.60
CA ILE A 81 6.46 -31.93 -5.29
C ILE A 81 6.71 -33.44 -5.17
N LEU A 82 5.74 -34.28 -5.55
CA LEU A 82 5.89 -35.74 -5.56
C LEU A 82 6.98 -36.21 -6.54
N GLY A 83 7.17 -35.49 -7.64
CA GLY A 83 8.23 -35.71 -8.62
C GLY A 83 9.62 -35.24 -8.17
N GLY A 84 9.76 -34.69 -6.96
CA GLY A 84 11.04 -34.28 -6.39
C GLY A 84 11.53 -32.88 -6.79
N ALA A 85 10.64 -32.00 -7.25
CA ALA A 85 10.97 -30.60 -7.50
C ALA A 85 11.57 -29.94 -6.25
N LYS A 86 12.58 -29.08 -6.46
CA LYS A 86 13.32 -28.44 -5.38
C LYS A 86 12.89 -27.00 -5.12
N ILE A 87 12.56 -26.25 -6.17
CA ILE A 87 12.19 -24.85 -6.07
C ILE A 87 10.95 -24.64 -6.91
N LEU A 88 9.92 -24.05 -6.32
CA LEU A 88 8.66 -23.73 -6.98
C LEU A 88 8.33 -22.26 -6.75
N TYR A 89 7.94 -21.55 -7.81
CA TYR A 89 7.46 -20.17 -7.70
C TYR A 89 5.94 -20.13 -7.82
N GLU A 90 5.30 -19.31 -6.99
CA GLU A 90 3.84 -19.13 -6.97
C GLU A 90 3.07 -20.48 -6.95
N ALA A 91 3.61 -21.46 -6.21
CA ALA A 91 3.04 -22.78 -6.04
C ALA A 91 1.65 -22.71 -5.41
N VAL A 92 0.68 -23.46 -5.95
CA VAL A 92 -0.72 -23.31 -5.54
C VAL A 92 -1.07 -24.33 -4.46
N PHE A 93 -1.45 -23.84 -3.28
CA PHE A 93 -1.92 -24.66 -2.17
C PHE A 93 -3.36 -24.28 -1.79
N GLU A 94 -4.15 -25.30 -1.45
CA GLU A 94 -5.54 -25.15 -1.04
C GLU A 94 -5.80 -25.96 0.23
N TYR A 95 -6.34 -25.32 1.25
CA TYR A 95 -6.77 -25.96 2.48
C TYR A 95 -7.87 -25.13 3.13
N ASP A 96 -8.85 -25.82 3.73
CA ASP A 96 -10.01 -25.20 4.37
C ASP A 96 -10.67 -24.11 3.50
N GLY A 97 -10.84 -24.37 2.20
CA GLY A 97 -11.46 -23.41 1.26
C GLY A 97 -10.71 -22.08 1.11
N ILE A 98 -9.46 -22.01 1.53
CA ILE A 98 -8.53 -20.91 1.29
C ILE A 98 -7.48 -21.36 0.28
N ARG A 99 -7.19 -20.49 -0.69
CA ARG A 99 -6.12 -20.67 -1.67
C ARG A 99 -5.01 -19.65 -1.44
N VAL A 100 -3.78 -20.15 -1.44
CA VAL A 100 -2.56 -19.34 -1.36
C VAL A 100 -1.54 -19.74 -2.43
N LEU A 101 -0.72 -18.77 -2.79
CA LEU A 101 0.36 -18.89 -3.75
C LEU A 101 1.58 -18.21 -3.12
N PRO A 102 2.39 -18.93 -2.31
CA PRO A 102 3.62 -18.37 -1.76
C PRO A 102 4.57 -18.00 -2.91
N ASP A 103 5.27 -16.88 -2.78
CA ASP A 103 6.09 -16.37 -3.87
C ASP A 103 7.17 -17.37 -4.28
N ILE A 104 7.87 -17.97 -3.30
CA ILE A 104 8.86 -19.04 -3.50
C ILE A 104 8.72 -20.12 -2.40
N ILE A 105 8.77 -21.38 -2.81
CA ILE A 105 8.92 -22.56 -1.93
C ILE A 105 10.21 -23.30 -2.31
N VAL A 106 11.03 -23.61 -1.31
CA VAL A 106 12.24 -24.42 -1.44
C VAL A 106 12.10 -25.71 -0.63
N LEU A 107 12.37 -26.85 -1.27
CA LEU A 107 12.22 -28.21 -0.77
C LEU A 107 13.58 -28.91 -0.75
N GLU A 108 14.29 -28.81 0.37
CA GLU A 108 15.65 -29.30 0.50
C GLU A 108 15.84 -30.07 1.81
N ASN A 109 16.55 -31.20 1.76
CA ASN A 109 16.88 -32.02 2.93
C ASN A 109 15.68 -32.44 3.82
N GLY A 110 14.48 -32.50 3.24
CA GLY A 110 13.24 -32.81 3.97
C GLY A 110 12.60 -31.61 4.67
N GLU A 111 13.18 -30.42 4.50
CA GLU A 111 12.65 -29.15 4.99
C GLU A 111 11.88 -28.41 3.90
N ILE A 112 10.90 -27.62 4.33
CA ILE A 112 10.10 -26.76 3.46
C ILE A 112 10.33 -25.32 3.90
N ASN A 113 11.00 -24.53 3.06
CA ASN A 113 11.26 -23.12 3.33
C ASN A 113 10.34 -22.27 2.45
N MET A 114 9.53 -21.42 3.10
CA MET A 114 8.58 -20.53 2.44
C MET A 114 9.10 -19.09 2.47
N TYR A 115 9.06 -18.40 1.34
CA TYR A 115 9.50 -17.02 1.21
C TYR A 115 8.37 -16.15 0.64
N GLU A 116 8.00 -15.08 1.35
CA GLU A 116 7.07 -14.04 0.89
C GLU A 116 7.85 -12.76 0.59
N VAL A 117 7.73 -12.25 -0.64
CA VAL A 117 8.49 -11.13 -1.17
C VAL A 117 7.67 -9.84 -1.05
N LYS A 118 8.25 -8.81 -0.44
CA LYS A 118 7.62 -7.50 -0.21
C LYS A 118 8.47 -6.37 -0.77
N GLY A 119 7.86 -5.57 -1.64
CA GLY A 119 8.43 -4.30 -2.10
C GLY A 119 8.34 -3.20 -1.06
N SER A 120 8.98 -3.38 0.10
CA SER A 120 9.00 -2.45 1.23
C SER A 120 10.38 -2.41 1.86
N LEU A 121 10.69 -1.34 2.59
CA LEU A 121 11.95 -1.21 3.33
C LEU A 121 11.94 -1.88 4.71
N ASN A 122 10.76 -2.21 5.22
CA ASN A 122 10.58 -2.83 6.52
C ASN A 122 9.47 -3.89 6.45
N VAL A 123 9.53 -4.84 7.38
CA VAL A 123 8.46 -5.80 7.64
C VAL A 123 7.33 -5.12 8.43
N SER A 124 6.09 -5.35 8.01
CA SER A 124 4.90 -4.85 8.70
C SER A 124 4.10 -6.00 9.32
N PRO A 125 3.29 -5.74 10.37
CA PRO A 125 2.41 -6.77 10.93
C PRO A 125 1.46 -7.39 9.91
N THR A 126 1.04 -6.61 8.91
CA THR A 126 0.20 -7.11 7.81
C THR A 126 0.93 -8.14 6.95
N TYR A 127 2.24 -7.99 6.73
CA TYR A 127 3.03 -8.97 5.98
C TYR A 127 3.21 -10.26 6.76
N ILE A 128 3.39 -10.17 8.09
CA ILE A 128 3.42 -11.35 8.96
C ILE A 128 2.08 -12.08 8.89
N LEU A 129 0.95 -11.36 8.95
CA LEU A 129 -0.37 -11.96 8.83
C LEU A 129 -0.59 -12.62 7.46
N ASP A 130 -0.13 -11.99 6.38
CA ASP A 130 -0.16 -12.58 5.03
C ASP A 130 0.59 -13.91 5.00
N ALA A 131 1.85 -13.93 5.49
CA ALA A 131 2.68 -15.13 5.53
C ALA A 131 2.09 -16.21 6.45
N ALA A 132 1.50 -15.82 7.59
CA ALA A 132 0.90 -16.75 8.53
C ALA A 132 -0.35 -17.44 7.98
N LEU A 133 -1.15 -16.77 7.13
CA LEU A 133 -2.24 -17.42 6.40
C LEU A 133 -1.71 -18.47 5.43
N GLN A 134 -0.59 -18.20 4.77
CA GLN A 134 0.02 -19.16 3.84
C GLN A 134 0.57 -20.36 4.60
N TYR A 135 1.27 -20.12 5.71
CA TYR A 135 1.68 -21.19 6.63
C TYR A 135 0.50 -22.06 7.04
N TYR A 136 -0.62 -21.44 7.46
CA TYR A 136 -1.84 -22.17 7.85
C TYR A 136 -2.33 -23.11 6.75
N VAL A 137 -2.40 -22.60 5.51
CA VAL A 137 -2.87 -23.38 4.35
C VAL A 137 -1.90 -24.50 3.98
N LEU A 138 -0.59 -24.21 3.94
CA LEU A 138 0.44 -25.19 3.64
C LEU A 138 0.48 -26.30 4.69
N ASN A 139 0.46 -25.95 5.97
CA ASN A 139 0.41 -26.90 7.09
C ASN A 139 -0.83 -27.80 7.01
N GLY A 140 -2.00 -27.22 6.77
CA GLY A 140 -3.24 -27.99 6.62
C GLY A 140 -3.26 -28.90 5.38
N ALA A 141 -2.55 -28.51 4.32
CA ALA A 141 -2.36 -29.31 3.12
C ALA A 141 -1.28 -30.41 3.28
N GLY A 142 -0.64 -30.52 4.45
CA GLY A 142 0.40 -31.52 4.74
C GLY A 142 1.81 -31.10 4.32
N PHE A 143 2.02 -29.82 4.00
CA PHE A 143 3.31 -29.25 3.57
C PHE A 143 3.79 -28.19 4.57
N THR A 144 3.83 -28.55 5.86
CA THR A 144 4.22 -27.62 6.94
C THR A 144 5.59 -26.99 6.69
N PRO A 145 5.69 -25.65 6.55
CA PRO A 145 6.97 -24.97 6.42
C PRO A 145 7.83 -25.18 7.68
N SER A 146 9.09 -25.58 7.49
CA SER A 146 10.12 -25.60 8.52
C SER A 146 10.53 -24.18 8.88
N HIS A 147 10.70 -23.33 7.85
CA HIS A 147 11.00 -21.91 8.01
C HIS A 147 10.10 -21.06 7.12
N THR A 148 9.74 -19.88 7.62
CA THR A 148 9.01 -18.85 6.87
C THR A 148 9.78 -17.54 6.93
N PHE A 149 10.12 -17.02 5.76
CA PHE A 149 10.87 -15.78 5.62
C PHE A 149 10.03 -14.71 4.93
N ILE A 150 10.26 -13.45 5.33
CA ILE A 150 9.91 -12.30 4.50
C ILE A 150 11.18 -11.79 3.82
N LEU A 151 11.12 -11.66 2.50
CA LEU A 151 12.12 -10.96 1.70
C LEU A 151 11.66 -9.53 1.50
N HIS A 152 12.42 -8.55 2.01
CA HIS A 152 12.12 -7.15 1.79
C HIS A 152 13.33 -6.39 1.24
N VAL A 153 13.10 -5.17 0.78
CA VAL A 153 14.14 -4.39 0.11
C VAL A 153 15.14 -3.82 1.12
N ASN A 154 16.43 -3.99 0.83
CA ASN A 154 17.52 -3.42 1.60
C ASN A 154 17.59 -1.90 1.40
N LYS A 155 17.25 -1.12 2.43
CA LYS A 155 17.30 0.35 2.41
C LYS A 155 18.69 0.94 2.13
N ASN A 156 19.74 0.16 2.37
CA ASN A 156 21.12 0.60 2.17
C ASN A 156 21.69 0.21 0.79
N TYR A 157 20.92 -0.53 -0.02
CA TYR A 157 21.34 -0.90 -1.36
C TYR A 157 21.57 0.35 -2.22
N VAL A 158 22.72 0.42 -2.88
CA VAL A 158 23.06 1.48 -3.84
C VAL A 158 23.20 0.84 -5.21
N TYR A 159 22.37 1.29 -6.16
CA TYR A 159 22.34 0.70 -7.49
C TYR A 159 23.62 1.03 -8.28
N PRO A 160 24.37 0.04 -8.81
CA PRO A 160 25.63 0.29 -9.49
C PRO A 160 25.48 0.81 -10.93
N GLY A 161 24.27 0.88 -11.49
CA GLY A 161 24.05 1.29 -12.89
C GLY A 161 24.07 0.15 -13.91
N GLY A 162 24.03 -1.10 -13.46
CA GLY A 162 24.06 -2.31 -14.30
C GLY A 162 23.01 -3.33 -13.88
N GLU A 163 23.36 -4.62 -13.89
CA GLU A 163 22.48 -5.65 -13.34
C GLU A 163 22.40 -5.54 -11.81
N ILE A 164 21.20 -5.74 -11.27
CA ILE A 164 20.99 -5.80 -9.82
C ILE A 164 21.36 -7.20 -9.33
N ARG A 165 22.29 -7.24 -8.38
CA ARG A 165 22.60 -8.44 -7.59
C ARG A 165 21.51 -8.63 -6.52
N PRO A 166 20.65 -9.66 -6.65
CA PRO A 166 19.54 -9.87 -5.72
C PRO A 166 20.00 -10.05 -4.27
N GLU A 167 21.18 -10.61 -4.06
CA GLU A 167 21.77 -10.90 -2.75
C GLU A 167 22.07 -9.63 -1.96
N ASP A 168 22.41 -8.54 -2.66
CA ASP A 168 22.66 -7.23 -2.05
C ASP A 168 21.35 -6.42 -1.91
N PHE A 169 20.35 -6.72 -2.74
CA PHE A 169 19.09 -5.98 -2.84
C PHE A 169 18.06 -6.41 -1.79
N PHE A 170 18.01 -7.70 -1.44
CA PHE A 170 17.04 -8.23 -0.48
C PHE A 170 17.63 -8.45 0.91
N VAL A 171 16.79 -8.26 1.92
CA VAL A 171 17.00 -8.68 3.32
C VAL A 171 16.04 -9.83 3.60
N PHE A 172 16.52 -10.80 4.37
CA PHE A 172 15.77 -11.98 4.80
C PHE A 172 15.46 -11.85 6.30
N ASP A 173 14.18 -11.83 6.65
CA ASP A 173 13.73 -11.94 8.03
C ASP A 173 13.05 -13.29 8.23
N ASP A 174 13.62 -14.15 9.09
CA ASP A 174 12.94 -15.35 9.56
C ASP A 174 11.84 -14.94 10.54
N ILE A 175 10.59 -15.22 10.19
CA ILE A 175 9.39 -14.90 10.97
C ILE A 175 8.65 -16.17 11.41
N THR A 176 9.32 -17.31 11.44
CA THR A 176 8.71 -18.62 11.70
C THR A 176 7.97 -18.65 13.04
N SER A 177 8.56 -18.06 14.08
CA SER A 177 7.94 -18.01 15.41
C SER A 177 6.67 -17.17 15.40
N GLU A 178 6.70 -16.03 14.72
CA GLU A 178 5.59 -15.09 14.60
C GLU A 178 4.43 -15.70 13.82
N VAL A 179 4.69 -16.42 12.72
CA VAL A 179 3.62 -17.06 11.96
C VAL A 179 2.97 -18.20 12.74
N ILE A 180 3.74 -18.98 13.51
CA ILE A 180 3.21 -20.05 14.37
C ILE A 180 2.29 -19.47 15.45
N GLN A 181 2.65 -18.34 16.06
CA GLN A 181 1.82 -17.69 17.08
C GLN A 181 0.45 -17.21 16.55
N GLN A 182 0.32 -16.96 15.25
CA GLN A 182 -0.93 -16.50 14.62
C GLN A 182 -1.89 -17.65 14.26
N GLN A 183 -1.51 -18.93 14.40
CA GLN A 183 -2.29 -20.04 13.85
C GLN A 183 -3.69 -20.19 14.48
N GLU A 184 -3.83 -19.90 15.78
CA GLU A 184 -5.14 -19.91 16.44
C GLU A 184 -6.08 -18.84 15.87
N PHE A 185 -5.58 -17.67 15.49
CA PHE A 185 -6.40 -16.60 14.90
C PHE A 185 -7.15 -17.07 13.65
N PHE A 186 -6.49 -17.83 12.77
CA PHE A 186 -7.11 -18.30 11.53
C PHE A 186 -8.20 -19.35 11.73
N LYS A 187 -8.08 -20.21 12.76
CA LYS A 187 -9.10 -21.21 13.10
C LYS A 187 -10.46 -20.57 13.37
N PHE A 188 -10.49 -19.39 13.98
CA PHE A 188 -11.72 -18.64 14.24
C PHE A 188 -12.12 -17.74 13.07
N LYS A 189 -11.13 -17.10 12.43
CA LYS A 189 -11.39 -16.06 11.43
C LYS A 189 -11.84 -16.61 10.07
N ILE A 190 -11.40 -17.80 9.67
CA ILE A 190 -11.80 -18.43 8.40
C ILE A 190 -13.29 -18.78 8.37
N PRO A 191 -13.86 -19.45 9.39
CA PRO A 191 -15.30 -19.67 9.45
C PRO A 191 -16.12 -18.37 9.37
N GLU A 192 -15.71 -17.33 10.09
CA GLU A 192 -16.35 -16.01 10.07
C GLU A 192 -16.33 -15.38 8.66
N ALA A 193 -15.17 -15.40 7.99
CA ALA A 193 -15.01 -14.89 6.64
C ALA A 193 -15.88 -15.64 5.62
N LYS A 194 -15.94 -16.98 5.71
CA LYS A 194 -16.80 -17.80 4.85
C LYS A 194 -18.27 -17.55 5.11
N ALA A 195 -18.69 -17.45 6.38
CA ALA A 195 -20.06 -17.14 6.74
C ALA A 195 -20.49 -15.79 6.15
N ALA A 196 -19.63 -14.77 6.27
CA ALA A 196 -19.87 -13.44 5.71
C ALA A 196 -20.07 -13.48 4.19
N VAL A 197 -19.23 -14.19 3.43
CA VAL A 197 -19.35 -14.27 1.96
C VAL A 197 -20.60 -15.01 1.50
N ASN A 198 -21.06 -16.00 2.27
CA ASN A 198 -22.24 -16.80 1.96
C ASN A 198 -23.55 -16.25 2.53
N ALA A 199 -23.51 -15.16 3.31
CA ALA A 199 -24.70 -14.56 3.88
C ALA A 199 -25.70 -14.09 2.80
N HIS A 200 -26.99 -14.09 3.13
CA HIS A 200 -28.03 -13.61 2.20
C HIS A 200 -27.92 -12.11 1.91
N LYS A 201 -27.46 -11.32 2.89
CA LYS A 201 -27.20 -9.88 2.80
C LYS A 201 -25.81 -9.56 3.34
N SER A 202 -25.28 -8.40 2.96
CA SER A 202 -23.98 -7.95 3.48
C SER A 202 -24.02 -7.84 5.00
N PRO A 203 -22.96 -8.26 5.72
CA PRO A 203 -22.82 -7.99 7.15
C PRO A 203 -22.95 -6.50 7.46
N GLU A 204 -23.60 -6.18 8.57
CA GLU A 204 -23.71 -4.80 9.06
C GLU A 204 -22.40 -4.42 9.77
N VAL A 205 -21.53 -3.72 9.04
CA VAL A 205 -20.29 -3.14 9.57
C VAL A 205 -20.38 -1.64 9.35
N ALA A 206 -20.37 -0.87 10.44
CA ALA A 206 -20.32 0.58 10.41
C ALA A 206 -19.01 1.08 9.79
N ILE A 207 -18.98 2.30 9.27
CA ILE A 207 -17.73 2.93 8.85
C ILE A 207 -16.78 3.09 10.04
N GLY A 208 -15.48 3.00 9.79
CA GLY A 208 -14.46 3.02 10.84
C GLY A 208 -13.06 3.23 10.29
N PRO A 209 -12.02 3.27 11.14
CA PRO A 209 -10.62 3.36 10.72
C PRO A 209 -10.20 2.25 9.75
N HIS A 210 -10.83 1.08 9.85
CA HIS A 210 -10.66 -0.04 8.91
C HIS A 210 -11.07 0.29 7.47
N CYS A 211 -11.72 1.43 7.20
CA CYS A 211 -11.96 1.91 5.84
C CYS A 211 -10.68 2.41 5.15
N TYR A 212 -9.61 2.69 5.93
CA TYR A 212 -8.34 3.24 5.43
C TYR A 212 -7.15 2.33 5.73
N LEU A 213 -7.20 1.57 6.82
CA LEU A 213 -6.08 0.76 7.33
C LEU A 213 -6.43 -0.73 7.38
N PRO A 214 -5.45 -1.64 7.13
CA PRO A 214 -4.12 -1.34 6.58
C PRO A 214 -4.15 -0.98 5.09
N TYR A 215 -5.25 -1.31 4.39
CA TYR A 215 -5.45 -0.99 2.99
C TYR A 215 -6.65 -0.06 2.79
N PRO A 216 -6.59 0.94 1.89
CA PRO A 216 -7.77 1.72 1.54
C PRO A 216 -8.89 0.83 1.00
N CYS A 217 -10.09 0.96 1.58
CA CYS A 217 -11.26 0.21 1.14
C CYS A 217 -11.80 0.75 -0.20
N ASP A 218 -12.03 -0.15 -1.15
CA ASP A 218 -12.57 0.10 -2.49
C ASP A 218 -14.11 0.17 -2.52
N PHE A 219 -14.77 0.28 -1.36
CA PHE A 219 -16.23 0.48 -1.22
C PHE A 219 -16.56 1.72 -0.39
N ARG A 220 -15.63 2.67 -0.30
CA ARG A 220 -15.85 3.90 0.47
C ARG A 220 -16.94 4.75 -0.16
N GLY A 221 -16.99 4.83 -1.50
CA GLY A 221 -18.05 5.55 -2.21
C GLY A 221 -19.46 5.05 -1.85
N LEU A 222 -19.60 3.76 -1.56
CA LEU A 222 -20.84 3.17 -1.06
C LEU A 222 -21.09 3.47 0.42
N CYS A 223 -20.13 3.13 1.30
CA CYS A 223 -20.35 3.14 2.74
C CYS A 223 -20.36 4.55 3.34
N TRP A 224 -19.70 5.52 2.70
CA TRP A 224 -19.56 6.90 3.18
C TRP A 224 -20.57 7.86 2.55
N LYS A 225 -21.45 7.39 1.65
CA LYS A 225 -22.39 8.23 0.90
C LYS A 225 -23.28 9.12 1.77
N SER A 226 -23.60 8.67 2.98
CA SER A 226 -24.47 9.40 3.92
C SER A 226 -23.72 10.24 4.94
N VAL A 227 -22.38 10.34 4.87
CA VAL A 227 -21.58 11.15 5.79
C VAL A 227 -21.62 12.61 5.33
N PRO A 228 -22.16 13.54 6.13
CA PRO A 228 -22.19 14.97 5.78
C PRO A 228 -20.80 15.55 5.55
N GLU A 229 -20.66 16.49 4.62
CA GLU A 229 -19.36 17.14 4.33
C GLU A 229 -18.76 17.82 5.57
N ASP A 230 -19.60 18.37 6.45
CA ASP A 230 -19.20 19.02 7.70
C ASP A 230 -19.00 18.03 8.87
N SER A 231 -18.92 16.73 8.60
CA SER A 231 -18.64 15.72 9.62
C SER A 231 -17.23 15.85 10.20
N PRO A 232 -17.03 15.57 11.51
CA PRO A 232 -15.70 15.46 12.12
C PRO A 232 -14.81 14.41 11.43
N LEU A 233 -15.40 13.44 10.72
CA LEU A 233 -14.66 12.41 9.98
C LEU A 233 -13.78 12.97 8.86
N TYR A 234 -14.02 14.21 8.43
CA TYR A 234 -13.26 14.89 7.39
C TYR A 234 -12.24 15.91 7.94
N LEU A 235 -12.02 15.99 9.26
CA LEU A 235 -11.00 16.87 9.85
C LEU A 235 -9.58 16.38 9.56
N ASN A 236 -8.78 17.15 8.83
CA ASN A 236 -7.43 16.77 8.43
C ASN A 236 -6.36 17.07 9.49
N SER A 237 -6.65 17.97 10.42
CA SER A 237 -5.76 18.41 11.51
C SER A 237 -5.55 17.37 12.62
N ILE A 238 -6.30 16.28 12.61
CA ILE A 238 -6.21 15.20 13.60
C ILE A 238 -6.10 13.84 12.92
N ASP A 239 -5.53 12.88 13.64
CA ASP A 239 -5.39 11.51 13.17
C ASP A 239 -6.76 10.83 13.00
N LEU A 240 -6.77 9.76 12.22
CA LEU A 240 -7.99 9.03 11.86
C LEU A 240 -8.75 8.48 13.09
N GLN A 241 -8.05 8.03 14.12
CA GLN A 241 -8.70 7.47 15.33
C GLN A 241 -9.42 8.57 16.09
N SER A 242 -8.76 9.73 16.25
CA SER A 242 -9.36 10.90 16.89
C SER A 242 -10.63 11.38 16.19
N ARG A 243 -10.69 11.32 14.85
CA ARG A 243 -11.91 11.66 14.09
C ARG A 243 -13.08 10.73 14.42
N PHE A 244 -12.83 9.43 14.45
CA PHE A 244 -13.85 8.44 14.77
C PHE A 244 -14.28 8.49 16.24
N ARG A 245 -13.36 8.84 17.16
CA ARG A 245 -13.71 9.11 18.56
C ARG A 245 -14.72 10.25 18.68
N LEU A 246 -14.48 11.39 18.02
CA LEU A 246 -15.43 12.51 18.03
C LEU A 246 -16.82 12.09 17.51
N ALA A 247 -16.87 11.33 16.41
CA ALA A 247 -18.13 10.82 15.89
C ALA A 247 -18.84 9.88 16.90
N SER A 248 -18.10 9.03 17.61
CA SER A 248 -18.65 8.14 18.64
C SER A 248 -19.14 8.87 19.89
N GLU A 249 -18.58 10.05 20.18
CA GLU A 249 -19.03 10.94 21.25
C GLU A 249 -20.31 11.72 20.88
N GLY A 250 -20.83 11.53 19.66
CA GLY A 250 -22.09 12.12 19.21
C GLY A 250 -21.93 13.40 18.38
N PHE A 251 -20.70 13.85 18.09
CA PHE A 251 -20.47 14.99 17.20
C PHE A 251 -20.74 14.58 15.75
N THR A 252 -21.87 15.06 15.20
CA THR A 252 -22.26 14.83 13.80
C THR A 252 -21.80 15.93 12.85
N SER A 253 -21.53 17.12 13.39
CA SER A 253 -21.00 18.29 12.67
C SER A 253 -19.81 18.89 13.40
N ILE A 254 -18.83 19.41 12.66
CA ILE A 254 -17.68 20.14 13.24
C ILE A 254 -18.11 21.35 14.10
N SER A 255 -19.29 21.92 13.84
CA SER A 255 -19.82 23.07 14.60
C SER A 255 -20.24 22.71 16.02
N GLN A 256 -20.44 21.43 16.32
CA GLN A 256 -20.84 20.95 17.64
C GLN A 256 -19.62 20.71 18.55
N ILE A 257 -18.41 20.68 17.99
CA ILE A 257 -17.20 20.36 18.75
C ILE A 257 -16.82 21.55 19.62
N PRO A 258 -16.69 21.38 20.96
CA PRO A 258 -16.26 22.45 21.83
C PRO A 258 -14.79 22.82 21.57
N LEU A 259 -14.54 24.09 21.23
CA LEU A 259 -13.20 24.61 21.01
C LEU A 259 -12.57 25.19 22.29
N GLU A 260 -13.39 25.62 23.24
CA GLU A 260 -12.88 26.12 24.53
C GLU A 260 -12.11 25.02 25.26
N GLY A 261 -10.91 25.34 25.75
CA GLY A 261 -10.03 24.37 26.43
C GLY A 261 -9.33 23.34 25.53
N ASN A 262 -9.56 23.34 24.20
CA ASN A 262 -8.86 22.40 23.30
C ASN A 262 -7.45 22.92 22.93
N ASP A 263 -6.39 22.22 23.32
CA ASP A 263 -5.01 22.67 23.07
C ASP A 263 -4.53 22.47 21.61
N ASN A 264 -5.31 21.75 20.78
CA ASN A 264 -4.97 21.55 19.37
C ASN A 264 -5.30 22.79 18.53
N LYS A 265 -4.29 23.66 18.38
CA LYS A 265 -4.37 24.88 17.57
C LYS A 265 -4.74 24.62 16.10
N LEU A 266 -4.22 23.54 15.49
CA LEU A 266 -4.51 23.22 14.08
C LEU A 266 -5.98 22.82 13.89
N MET A 267 -6.53 22.06 14.83
CA MET A 267 -7.93 21.65 14.81
C MET A 267 -8.87 22.84 15.00
N LYS A 268 -8.56 23.73 15.94
CA LYS A 268 -9.29 25.00 16.11
C LYS A 268 -9.30 25.81 14.81
N MET A 269 -8.13 25.98 14.21
CA MET A 269 -8.01 26.74 12.96
C MET A 269 -8.77 26.10 11.79
N GLU A 270 -8.70 24.77 11.64
CA GLU A 270 -9.45 24.05 10.61
C GLU A 270 -10.97 24.22 10.82
N ILE A 271 -11.47 24.01 12.03
CA ILE A 271 -12.90 24.12 12.34
C ILE A 271 -13.38 25.56 12.11
N GLU A 272 -12.68 26.57 12.62
CA GLU A 272 -13.01 27.97 12.38
C GLU A 272 -13.00 28.35 10.90
N ALA A 273 -12.01 27.86 10.14
CA ALA A 273 -11.92 28.10 8.70
C ALA A 273 -13.10 27.50 7.95
N ARG A 274 -13.46 26.26 8.28
CA ARG A 274 -14.57 25.55 7.64
C ARG A 274 -15.94 26.14 8.01
N ILE A 275 -16.16 26.53 9.27
CA ILE A 275 -17.39 27.18 9.71
C ILE A 275 -17.55 28.56 9.06
N SER A 276 -16.47 29.35 9.01
CA SER A 276 -16.52 30.70 8.43
C SER A 276 -16.50 30.72 6.90
N GLY A 277 -16.18 29.59 6.26
CA GLY A 277 -15.95 29.50 4.81
C GLY A 277 -14.72 30.31 4.34
N LYS A 278 -13.86 30.76 5.27
CA LYS A 278 -12.70 31.61 4.99
C LYS A 278 -11.42 30.87 5.35
N PRO A 279 -10.42 30.84 4.46
CA PRO A 279 -9.14 30.22 4.79
C PRO A 279 -8.50 30.93 5.99
N LYS A 280 -7.93 30.15 6.92
CA LYS A 280 -7.16 30.64 8.06
C LYS A 280 -5.70 30.33 7.81
N TYR A 281 -4.84 31.34 7.89
CA TYR A 281 -3.41 31.21 7.63
C TYR A 281 -2.61 31.36 8.91
N GLN A 282 -1.70 30.42 9.17
CA GLN A 282 -0.85 30.40 10.36
C GLN A 282 0.56 30.90 10.04
N SER A 283 0.69 32.16 9.62
CA SER A 283 1.94 32.94 9.77
C SER A 283 1.81 34.34 9.15
N SER A 284 2.57 35.28 9.71
CA SER A 284 2.91 36.55 9.06
C SER A 284 3.56 36.35 7.69
N GLU A 285 4.21 35.20 7.46
CA GLU A 285 4.91 34.84 6.23
C GLU A 285 3.95 34.50 5.10
N LEU A 286 2.85 33.79 5.37
CA LEU A 286 1.79 33.57 4.39
C LEU A 286 1.07 34.88 4.05
N GLN A 287 0.87 35.77 5.02
CA GLN A 287 0.38 37.11 4.73
C GLN A 287 1.36 37.90 3.85
N LYS A 288 2.67 37.79 4.08
CA LYS A 288 3.68 38.39 3.18
C LYS A 288 3.61 37.81 1.77
N ILE A 289 3.19 36.56 1.59
CA ILE A 289 2.94 35.95 0.27
C ILE A 289 1.66 36.54 -0.32
N PHE A 290 0.50 36.38 0.34
CA PHE A 290 -0.80 36.80 -0.19
C PHE A 290 -0.98 38.32 -0.36
N TYR A 291 -0.34 39.13 0.48
CA TYR A 291 -0.31 40.60 0.38
C TYR A 291 0.99 41.12 -0.20
N SER A 292 1.77 40.24 -0.82
CA SER A 292 2.99 40.64 -1.50
C SER A 292 2.68 41.64 -2.61
N THR A 293 3.39 42.76 -2.64
CA THR A 293 3.43 43.63 -3.84
C THR A 293 4.35 43.04 -4.92
N LYS A 294 5.06 41.95 -4.59
CA LYS A 294 5.90 41.18 -5.49
C LYS A 294 5.09 40.11 -6.21
N GLN A 295 5.36 39.95 -7.50
CA GLN A 295 4.80 38.89 -8.30
C GLN A 295 5.19 37.52 -7.73
N GLN A 296 4.21 36.64 -7.50
CA GLN A 296 4.48 35.31 -6.98
C GLN A 296 4.85 34.34 -8.12
N VAL A 297 5.77 33.42 -7.81
CA VAL A 297 6.19 32.36 -8.72
C VAL A 297 6.10 31.02 -8.01
N TYR A 298 5.22 30.14 -8.48
CA TYR A 298 4.97 28.83 -7.90
C TYR A 298 5.85 27.77 -8.57
N LEU A 299 6.76 27.17 -7.79
CA LEU A 299 7.64 26.09 -8.20
C LEU A 299 7.05 24.76 -7.76
N LYS A 300 6.81 23.86 -8.71
CA LYS A 300 6.45 22.46 -8.42
C LYS A 300 7.52 21.53 -8.96
N ILE A 301 8.04 20.64 -8.10
CA ILE A 301 8.90 19.53 -8.51
C ILE A 301 8.11 18.23 -8.42
N LEU A 302 8.19 17.43 -9.49
CA LEU A 302 7.62 16.09 -9.57
C LEU A 302 8.70 15.08 -9.21
N PHE A 303 8.42 14.25 -8.20
CA PHE A 303 9.30 13.18 -7.75
C PHE A 303 8.73 11.80 -8.12
N ILE A 304 9.61 10.84 -8.33
CA ILE A 304 9.31 9.41 -8.35
C ILE A 304 10.08 8.68 -7.26
N GLU A 305 9.52 7.59 -6.76
CA GLU A 305 10.13 6.76 -5.72
C GLU A 305 10.08 5.30 -6.19
N ASN A 306 11.17 4.85 -6.80
CA ASN A 306 11.23 3.49 -7.36
C ASN A 306 11.70 2.51 -6.30
N ALA A 307 10.98 1.40 -6.12
CA ALA A 307 11.46 0.31 -5.25
C ALA A 307 12.73 -0.34 -5.82
N ILE A 308 12.77 -0.54 -7.13
CA ILE A 308 13.95 -0.99 -7.88
C ILE A 308 14.60 0.27 -8.48
N PRO A 309 15.77 0.71 -7.98
CA PRO A 309 16.41 1.92 -8.48
C PRO A 309 16.81 1.75 -9.94
N ARG A 310 16.77 2.86 -10.68
CA ARG A 310 17.04 2.90 -12.13
C ARG A 310 18.26 3.72 -12.51
N LEU A 311 18.83 4.45 -11.56
CA LEU A 311 19.91 5.39 -11.79
C LEU A 311 21.10 5.07 -10.90
N ALA A 312 22.28 4.93 -11.50
CA ALA A 312 23.49 4.53 -10.81
C ALA A 312 23.83 5.49 -9.67
N GLY A 313 23.90 4.98 -8.44
CA GLY A 313 24.13 5.75 -7.22
C GLY A 313 22.88 6.02 -6.38
N THR A 314 21.68 5.62 -6.83
CA THR A 314 20.43 5.75 -6.06
C THR A 314 20.06 4.52 -5.24
N ARG A 315 19.21 4.75 -4.24
CA ARG A 315 18.67 3.75 -3.33
C ARG A 315 17.19 3.45 -3.58
N PRO A 316 16.69 2.30 -3.12
CA PRO A 316 15.27 2.00 -3.14
C PRO A 316 14.43 3.05 -2.43
N PHE A 317 13.35 3.48 -3.09
CA PHE A 317 12.43 4.53 -2.63
C PHE A 317 13.08 5.90 -2.38
N GLU A 318 14.29 6.13 -2.90
CA GLU A 318 14.88 7.46 -2.91
C GLU A 318 14.04 8.39 -3.80
N PRO A 319 13.57 9.55 -3.28
CA PRO A 319 12.83 10.52 -4.07
C PRO A 319 13.71 11.11 -5.17
N LEU A 320 13.38 10.79 -6.42
CA LEU A 320 14.09 11.28 -7.60
C LEU A 320 13.25 12.34 -8.31
N PRO A 321 13.76 13.58 -8.43
CA PRO A 321 13.08 14.61 -9.22
C PRO A 321 13.17 14.25 -10.72
N ILE A 322 12.03 14.28 -11.42
CA ILE A 322 11.94 13.93 -12.86
C ILE A 322 11.43 15.06 -13.76
N ALA A 323 10.70 16.00 -13.19
CA ALA A 323 10.27 17.21 -13.87
C ALA A 323 10.04 18.33 -12.88
N TRP A 324 10.01 19.55 -13.38
CA TRP A 324 9.63 20.72 -12.60
C TRP A 324 8.97 21.77 -13.48
N MET A 325 8.22 22.67 -12.84
CA MET A 325 7.70 23.86 -13.48
C MET A 325 7.68 25.03 -12.51
N ALA A 326 7.90 26.23 -13.02
CA ALA A 326 7.70 27.48 -12.31
C ALA A 326 6.66 28.32 -13.06
N LEU A 327 5.62 28.76 -12.36
CA LEU A 327 4.49 29.53 -12.93
C LEU A 327 4.39 30.88 -12.21
N LYS A 328 4.47 31.97 -12.96
CA LYS A 328 4.15 33.31 -12.47
C LYS A 328 2.63 33.53 -12.47
N GLU A 329 2.17 34.44 -11.62
CA GLU A 329 0.75 34.84 -11.55
C GLU A 329 0.22 35.43 -12.86
N ASP A 330 1.08 36.01 -13.71
CA ASP A 330 0.71 36.54 -15.03
C ASP A 330 0.52 35.45 -16.10
N GLY A 331 0.65 34.18 -15.71
CA GLY A 331 0.50 33.02 -16.58
C GLY A 331 1.78 32.60 -17.31
N LYS A 332 2.88 33.37 -17.22
CA LYS A 332 4.17 32.92 -17.77
C LYS A 332 4.69 31.75 -16.96
N PHE A 333 5.19 30.73 -17.66
CA PHE A 333 5.79 29.59 -16.99
C PHE A 333 7.03 29.11 -17.73
N ILE A 334 7.92 28.48 -16.98
CA ILE A 334 8.99 27.65 -17.52
C ILE A 334 8.87 26.25 -16.93
N LYS A 335 9.34 25.26 -17.68
CA LYS A 335 9.35 23.86 -17.24
C LYS A 335 10.60 23.17 -17.76
N GLY A 336 11.08 22.22 -16.98
CA GLY A 336 12.21 21.38 -17.34
C GLY A 336 11.91 19.92 -17.09
N LYS A 337 12.56 19.06 -17.86
CA LYS A 337 12.78 17.66 -17.53
C LYS A 337 14.24 17.50 -17.17
N PHE A 338 14.55 16.61 -16.24
CA PHE A 338 15.95 16.39 -15.86
C PHE A 338 16.61 15.40 -16.79
N SER A 339 17.76 15.77 -17.34
CA SER A 339 18.68 14.87 -18.04
C SER A 339 19.56 14.10 -17.06
N ASN A 340 19.88 14.69 -15.90
CA ASN A 340 20.65 14.06 -14.83
C ASN A 340 19.99 14.33 -13.46
N PRO A 341 19.43 13.31 -12.79
CA PRO A 341 18.77 13.50 -11.50
C PRO A 341 19.69 13.98 -10.36
N TYR A 342 21.02 13.86 -10.51
CA TYR A 342 22.00 14.26 -9.48
C TYR A 342 22.37 15.75 -9.51
N GLY A 343 22.17 16.45 -10.64
CA GLY A 343 22.45 17.88 -10.81
C GLY A 343 21.21 18.78 -10.72
N THR A 344 20.06 18.20 -10.37
CA THR A 344 18.71 18.75 -10.54
C THR A 344 18.49 20.12 -9.92
N PHE A 345 18.86 20.31 -8.65
CA PHE A 345 18.62 21.58 -7.97
C PHE A 345 19.48 22.71 -8.53
N PHE A 346 20.68 22.41 -9.01
CA PHE A 346 21.55 23.40 -9.64
C PHE A 346 21.01 23.84 -11.01
N GLU A 347 20.54 22.89 -11.83
CA GLU A 347 19.89 23.20 -13.12
C GLU A 347 18.61 24.03 -12.93
N ILE A 348 17.77 23.68 -11.95
CA ILE A 348 16.59 24.47 -11.59
C ILE A 348 17.02 25.88 -11.18
N ALA A 349 18.00 26.01 -10.27
CA ALA A 349 18.46 27.30 -9.79
C ALA A 349 19.01 28.18 -10.93
N GLN A 350 19.79 27.61 -11.85
CA GLN A 350 20.29 28.33 -13.02
C GLN A 350 19.15 28.85 -13.91
N GLN A 351 18.16 28.01 -14.24
CA GLN A 351 17.05 28.44 -15.09
C GLN A 351 16.12 29.43 -14.39
N LEU A 352 15.87 29.23 -13.09
CA LEU A 352 15.11 30.16 -12.27
C LEU A 352 15.81 31.52 -12.18
N GLN A 353 17.14 31.57 -12.13
CA GLN A 353 17.88 32.84 -12.07
C GLN A 353 17.59 33.76 -13.27
N TYR A 354 17.35 33.21 -14.46
CA TYR A 354 17.01 34.01 -15.65
C TYR A 354 15.51 34.28 -15.80
N PHE A 355 14.67 33.52 -15.09
CA PHE A 355 13.22 33.66 -15.16
C PHE A 355 12.65 34.57 -14.07
N LEU A 356 13.31 34.58 -12.91
CA LEU A 356 12.93 35.39 -11.75
C LEU A 356 13.49 36.81 -11.89
N ASP A 357 12.62 37.79 -11.73
CA ASP A 357 13.01 39.18 -11.58
C ASP A 357 13.42 39.46 -10.12
N LYS A 358 14.19 40.52 -9.85
CA LYS A 358 14.57 40.90 -8.46
C LYS A 358 13.36 41.15 -7.54
N GLN A 359 12.21 41.43 -8.14
CA GLN A 359 10.96 41.68 -7.46
C GLN A 359 10.09 40.43 -7.37
N ASP A 360 10.50 39.27 -7.87
CA ASP A 360 9.70 38.05 -7.75
C ASP A 360 9.84 37.40 -6.36
N LEU A 361 8.79 36.69 -5.94
CA LEU A 361 8.77 35.86 -4.73
C LEU A 361 8.54 34.40 -5.12
N LEU A 362 9.56 33.56 -4.94
CA LEU A 362 9.49 32.12 -5.23
C LEU A 362 8.79 31.37 -4.09
N ILE A 363 7.77 30.57 -4.45
CA ILE A 363 6.96 29.73 -3.56
C ILE A 363 7.18 28.27 -3.97
N PHE A 364 7.50 27.39 -3.03
CA PHE A 364 7.76 25.96 -3.27
C PHE A 364 6.61 25.06 -2.81
#